data_AF-A0A364NY24-F1
#
_entry.id   AF-A0A364NY24-F1
#
_cell.length_a   1.000
_cell.length_b   1.000
_cell.length_c   1.000
_cell.angle_alpha   90.00
_cell.angle_beta   90.00
_cell.angle_gamma   90.00
#
_symmetry.space_group_name_H-M   'P 1'
#
loop_
_entity.id
_entity.type
_entity.pdbx_description
1 polymer ?
#
loop_
_entity_poly.entity_id
_entity_poly.type
_entity_poly.pdbx_seq_one_letter_code
_entity_poly.pdbx_strand_id
1 'polypeptide(L)'
;MNFVEWTADMSVGSDTLDGHHQMIIDCLNALHPMLETDAPEAKVLAVMAKLEDFVLVHFSDEERDMKQAGYPDWRAHKELHDQMYDVVFSLKSDIERGEKVDAQRLFELIQNWLVTHILGEDRKYVPFLTSHTAKPVGQWKRSNGRDV
;
A
#
# COMPACT_ATOMS: atom_id res chain seq x y z
N MET A 1 -2.17 -18.17 -9.21
CA MET A 1 -0.98 -17.48 -9.74
C MET A 1 -0.99 -16.11 -9.10
N ASN A 2 0.14 -15.62 -8.58
CA ASN A 2 0.21 -14.26 -8.07
C ASN A 2 0.39 -13.33 -9.26
N PHE A 3 -0.40 -12.27 -9.34
CA PHE A 3 -0.34 -11.28 -10.42
C PHE A 3 0.73 -10.24 -10.15
N VAL A 4 1.01 -9.99 -8.87
CA VAL A 4 2.14 -9.21 -8.40
C VAL A 4 2.94 -10.09 -7.46
N GLU A 5 4.22 -10.27 -7.76
CA GLU A 5 5.15 -11.01 -6.91
C GLU A 5 6.07 -10.02 -6.20
N TRP A 6 6.16 -10.16 -4.88
CA TRP A 6 7.18 -9.45 -4.10
C TRP A 6 8.57 -9.90 -4.54
N THR A 7 9.47 -8.94 -4.75
CA THR A 7 10.88 -9.20 -5.04
C THR A 7 11.77 -8.41 -4.08
N ALA A 8 13.03 -8.84 -3.93
CA ALA A 8 13.98 -8.13 -3.07
C ALA A 8 14.23 -6.67 -3.52
N ASP A 9 14.01 -6.35 -4.80
CA ASP A 9 14.16 -4.99 -5.33
C ASP A 9 13.08 -4.03 -4.84
N MET A 10 11.95 -4.56 -4.34
CA MET A 10 10.86 -3.80 -3.73
C MET A 10 11.12 -3.45 -2.26
N SER A 11 12.21 -3.94 -1.68
CA SER A 11 12.61 -3.61 -0.30
C SER A 11 13.17 -2.20 -0.22
N VAL A 12 12.80 -1.50 0.84
CA VAL A 12 13.34 -0.19 1.20
C VAL A 12 14.28 -0.27 2.41
N GLY A 13 14.58 -1.48 2.87
CA GLY A 13 15.48 -1.74 3.99
C GLY A 13 14.83 -1.50 5.37
N SER A 14 13.51 -1.45 5.44
CA SER A 14 12.72 -1.33 6.67
C SER A 14 11.74 -2.49 6.75
N ASP A 15 11.93 -3.42 7.69
CA ASP A 15 11.06 -4.60 7.85
C ASP A 15 9.58 -4.21 7.99
N THR A 16 9.29 -3.07 8.61
CA THR A 16 7.93 -2.55 8.75
C THR A 16 7.34 -2.12 7.40
N LEU A 17 8.05 -1.29 6.63
CA LEU A 17 7.57 -0.82 5.32
C LEU A 17 7.52 -1.96 4.30
N ASP A 18 8.52 -2.85 4.30
CA ASP A 18 8.54 -4.03 3.45
C ASP A 18 7.38 -4.98 3.77
N GLY A 19 6.99 -5.09 5.05
CA GLY A 19 5.79 -5.80 5.48
C GLY A 19 4.51 -5.16 4.97
N HIS A 20 4.44 -3.83 4.95
CA HIS A 20 3.31 -3.09 4.39
C HIS A 20 3.18 -3.31 2.88
N HIS A 21 4.28 -3.21 2.11
CA HIS A 21 4.28 -3.50 0.67
C HIS A 21 3.72 -4.90 0.38
N GLN A 22 4.18 -5.91 1.12
CA GLN A 22 3.68 -7.29 0.97
C GLN A 22 2.17 -7.39 1.25
N MET A 23 1.66 -6.74 2.30
CA MET A 23 0.22 -6.73 2.60
C MET A 23 -0.62 -6.06 1.49
N ILE A 24 -0.12 -4.98 0.90
CA ILE A 24 -0.78 -4.31 -0.23
C ILE A 24 -0.78 -5.22 -1.47
N ILE A 25 0.36 -5.85 -1.77
CA ILE A 25 0.49 -6.84 -2.86
C ILE A 25 -0.49 -8.00 -2.67
N ASP A 26 -0.63 -8.52 -1.44
CA ASP A 26 -1.57 -9.59 -1.12
C ASP A 26 -3.03 -9.16 -1.34
N CYS A 27 -3.38 -7.91 -1.00
CA CYS A 27 -4.71 -7.37 -1.29
C CYS A 27 -4.98 -7.30 -2.79
N LEU A 28 -4.00 -6.86 -3.59
CA LEU A 28 -4.11 -6.86 -5.05
C LEU A 28 -4.29 -8.28 -5.61
N ASN A 29 -3.45 -9.22 -5.17
CA ASN A 29 -3.56 -10.62 -5.59
C ASN A 29 -4.90 -11.26 -5.19
N ALA A 30 -5.49 -10.83 -4.07
CA ALA A 30 -6.83 -11.26 -3.66
C ALA A 30 -7.95 -10.62 -4.49
N LEU A 31 -7.78 -9.37 -4.93
CA LEU A 31 -8.74 -8.68 -5.79
C LEU A 31 -8.82 -9.34 -7.17
N HIS A 32 -7.69 -9.62 -7.83
CA HIS A 32 -7.67 -10.08 -9.23
C HIS A 32 -8.67 -11.21 -9.57
N PRO A 33 -8.69 -12.38 -8.89
CA PRO A 33 -9.62 -13.45 -9.24
C PRO A 33 -11.09 -13.08 -9.01
N MET A 34 -11.37 -12.10 -8.15
CA MET A 34 -12.72 -11.59 -7.92
C MET A 34 -13.20 -10.69 -9.07
N LEU A 35 -12.32 -10.27 -9.98
CA LEU A 35 -12.64 -9.47 -11.17
C LEU A 35 -12.97 -10.39 -12.36
N GLU A 36 -12.30 -11.54 -12.45
CA GLU A 36 -12.56 -12.55 -13.48
C GLU A 36 -13.80 -13.40 -13.19
N THR A 37 -14.18 -13.49 -11.92
CA THR A 37 -15.38 -14.19 -11.47
C THR A 37 -16.43 -13.15 -11.11
N ASP A 38 -17.71 -13.43 -11.34
CA ASP A 38 -18.82 -12.55 -10.95
C ASP A 38 -18.99 -12.58 -9.41
N ALA A 39 -17.96 -12.12 -8.71
CA ALA A 39 -17.83 -12.23 -7.27
C ALA A 39 -18.86 -11.32 -6.59
N PRO A 40 -19.43 -11.74 -5.44
CA PRO A 40 -20.34 -10.88 -4.70
C PRO A 40 -19.68 -9.55 -4.35
N GLU A 41 -20.37 -8.44 -4.62
CA GLU A 41 -19.93 -7.06 -4.33
C GLU A 41 -19.40 -6.90 -2.89
N ALA A 42 -20.08 -7.53 -1.92
CA ALA A 42 -19.66 -7.52 -0.51
C ALA A 42 -18.24 -8.08 -0.29
N LYS A 43 -17.80 -9.06 -1.10
CA LYS A 43 -16.43 -9.59 -1.02
C LYS A 43 -15.43 -8.59 -1.59
N VAL A 44 -15.76 -7.96 -2.72
CA VAL A 44 -14.92 -6.93 -3.35
C VAL A 44 -14.74 -5.76 -2.39
N LEU A 45 -15.84 -5.26 -1.81
CA LEU A 45 -15.82 -4.19 -0.81
C LEU A 45 -14.98 -4.54 0.42
N ALA A 46 -15.04 -5.78 0.91
CA ALA A 46 -14.23 -6.21 2.04
C ALA A 46 -12.72 -6.19 1.75
N VAL A 47 -12.30 -6.47 0.52
CA VAL A 47 -10.89 -6.38 0.13
C VAL A 47 -10.50 -4.93 -0.16
N MET A 48 -11.37 -4.13 -0.79
CA MET A 48 -11.13 -2.70 -1.01
C MET A 48 -10.99 -1.92 0.29
N ALA A 49 -11.81 -2.22 1.31
CA ALA A 49 -11.67 -1.60 2.63
C ALA A 49 -10.32 -1.94 3.28
N LYS A 50 -9.85 -3.18 3.16
CA LYS A 50 -8.52 -3.57 3.66
C LYS A 50 -7.41 -2.86 2.89
N LEU A 51 -7.54 -2.78 1.57
CA LEU A 51 -6.56 -2.08 0.73
C LEU A 51 -6.45 -0.61 1.14
N GLU A 52 -7.58 0.08 1.29
CA GLU A 52 -7.63 1.47 1.76
C GLU A 52 -6.93 1.65 3.12
N ASP A 53 -7.27 0.80 4.10
CA ASP A 53 -6.65 0.85 5.44
C ASP A 53 -5.13 0.65 5.36
N PHE A 54 -4.67 -0.32 4.56
CA PHE A 54 -3.24 -0.62 4.45
C PHE A 54 -2.47 0.46 3.71
N VAL A 55 -3.00 1.03 2.61
CA VAL A 55 -2.30 2.14 1.92
C VAL A 55 -2.23 3.37 2.81
N LEU A 56 -3.27 3.67 3.59
CA LEU A 56 -3.25 4.81 4.51
C LEU A 56 -2.19 4.65 5.61
N VAL A 57 -2.12 3.46 6.22
CA VAL A 57 -1.11 3.16 7.24
C VAL A 57 0.30 3.20 6.64
N HIS A 58 0.49 2.58 5.48
CA HIS A 58 1.76 2.55 4.79
C HIS A 58 2.28 3.96 4.47
N PHE A 59 1.47 4.78 3.78
CA PHE A 59 1.83 6.14 3.41
C PHE A 59 2.13 7.00 4.64
N SER A 60 1.32 6.87 5.70
CA SER A 60 1.54 7.63 6.94
C SER A 60 2.87 7.31 7.61
N ASP A 61 3.23 6.02 7.67
CA ASP A 61 4.48 5.57 8.29
C ASP A 61 5.70 5.93 7.44
N GLU A 62 5.59 5.78 6.12
CA GLU A 62 6.64 6.13 5.17
C GLU A 62 6.90 7.64 5.14
N GLU A 63 5.86 8.47 5.10
CA GLU A 63 5.99 9.93 5.17
C GLU A 63 6.64 10.39 6.47
N ARG A 64 6.27 9.76 7.59
CA ARG A 64 6.91 10.00 8.88
C ARG A 64 8.39 9.67 8.81
N ASP A 65 8.73 8.49 8.30
CA ASP A 65 10.11 8.00 8.26
C ASP A 65 10.97 8.84 7.31
N MET A 66 10.46 9.20 6.12
CA MET A 66 11.09 10.14 5.19
C MET A 66 11.38 11.49 5.84
N LYS A 67 10.39 12.05 6.54
CA LYS A 67 10.52 13.35 7.22
C LYS A 67 11.54 13.30 8.36
N GLN A 68 11.56 12.22 9.14
CA GLN A 68 12.53 12.02 10.22
C GLN A 68 13.95 11.80 9.71
N ALA A 69 14.10 11.12 8.58
CA ALA A 69 15.38 10.88 7.92
C ALA A 69 15.90 12.11 7.14
N GLY A 70 15.14 13.20 7.08
CA GLY A 70 15.52 14.42 6.38
C GLY A 70 15.54 14.28 4.86
N TYR A 71 14.73 13.38 4.30
CA TYR A 71 14.57 13.26 2.84
C TYR A 71 13.99 14.56 2.26
N PRO A 72 14.69 15.27 1.35
CA PRO A 72 14.30 16.62 0.93
C PRO A 72 12.95 16.65 0.18
N ASP A 73 12.63 15.58 -0.56
CA ASP A 73 11.46 15.54 -1.45
C ASP A 73 10.25 14.86 -0.81
N TRP A 74 10.23 14.70 0.52
CA TRP A 74 9.12 14.01 1.24
C TRP A 74 7.73 14.62 0.95
N ARG A 75 7.66 15.94 0.70
CA ARG A 75 6.40 16.61 0.35
C ARG A 75 5.89 16.23 -1.02
N ALA A 76 6.78 16.17 -2.01
CA ALA A 76 6.42 15.77 -3.37
C ALA A 76 6.02 14.28 -3.39
N HIS A 77 6.71 13.45 -2.61
CA HIS A 77 6.36 12.05 -2.45
C HIS A 77 4.97 11.88 -1.79
N LYS A 78 4.68 12.66 -0.74
CA LYS A 78 3.33 12.70 -0.12
C LYS A 78 2.24 13.08 -1.12
N GLU A 79 2.49 14.00 -2.05
CA GLU A 79 1.49 14.36 -3.06
C GLU A 79 1.13 13.18 -3.98
N LEU A 80 2.08 12.26 -4.24
CA LEU A 80 1.80 11.01 -4.96
C LEU A 80 0.92 10.06 -4.13
N HIS A 81 1.18 9.98 -2.82
CA HIS A 81 0.36 9.21 -1.88
C HIS A 81 -1.07 9.72 -1.80
N ASP A 82 -1.24 11.03 -1.65
CA ASP A 82 -2.56 11.66 -1.57
C ASP A 82 -3.38 11.36 -2.84
N GLN A 83 -2.77 11.46 -4.02
CA GLN A 83 -3.42 11.14 -5.29
C GLN A 83 -3.84 9.67 -5.37
N MET A 84 -2.98 8.74 -4.94
CA MET A 84 -3.34 7.31 -4.95
C MET A 84 -4.42 6.99 -3.91
N TYR A 85 -4.34 7.56 -2.72
CA TYR A 85 -5.35 7.38 -1.69
C TYR A 85 -6.73 7.86 -2.18
N ASP A 86 -6.79 9.04 -2.80
CA ASP A 86 -8.03 9.58 -3.38
C ASP A 86 -8.61 8.66 -4.46
N VAL A 87 -7.76 8.04 -5.28
CA VAL A 87 -8.19 7.02 -6.25
C VAL A 87 -8.83 5.86 -5.51
N VAL A 88 -8.11 5.18 -4.60
CA VAL A 88 -8.61 4.00 -3.86
C VAL A 88 -9.92 4.31 -3.13
N PHE A 89 -9.98 5.46 -2.44
CA PHE A 89 -11.16 5.92 -1.73
C PHE A 89 -12.36 6.13 -2.66
N SER A 90 -12.16 6.86 -3.77
CA SER A 90 -13.24 7.16 -4.71
C SER A 90 -13.86 5.89 -5.26
N LEU A 91 -13.02 4.92 -5.63
CA LEU A 91 -13.47 3.66 -6.21
C LEU A 91 -14.23 2.78 -5.23
N LYS A 92 -13.74 2.67 -3.99
CA LYS A 92 -14.49 2.00 -2.93
C LYS A 92 -15.86 2.65 -2.77
N SER A 93 -15.92 3.97 -2.76
CA SER A 93 -17.19 4.70 -2.64
C SER A 93 -18.11 4.46 -3.85
N ASP A 94 -17.59 4.40 -5.06
CA ASP A 94 -18.37 4.10 -6.27
C ASP A 94 -19.00 2.70 -6.18
N ILE A 95 -18.23 1.70 -5.72
CA ILE A 95 -18.73 0.33 -5.48
C ILE A 95 -19.82 0.34 -4.40
N GLU A 96 -19.62 1.06 -3.28
CA GLU A 96 -20.61 1.18 -2.20
C GLU A 96 -21.93 1.82 -2.67
N ARG A 97 -21.89 2.68 -3.69
CA ARG A 97 -23.07 3.29 -4.31
C ARG A 97 -23.74 2.40 -5.36
N GLY A 98 -23.20 1.22 -5.62
CA GLY A 98 -23.67 0.30 -6.66
C GLY A 98 -23.40 0.81 -8.08
N GLU A 99 -22.43 1.71 -8.25
CA GLU A 99 -22.01 2.16 -9.57
C GLU A 99 -21.24 1.06 -10.30
N LYS A 100 -21.38 1.02 -11.62
CA LYS A 100 -20.61 0.08 -12.43
C LYS A 100 -19.16 0.55 -12.52
N VAL A 101 -18.30 -0.09 -11.74
CA VAL A 101 -16.85 0.13 -11.80
C VAL A 101 -16.21 -0.90 -12.73
N ASP A 102 -15.34 -0.45 -13.62
CA ASP A 102 -14.47 -1.34 -14.39
C ASP A 102 -13.36 -1.87 -13.46
N ALA A 103 -13.67 -2.97 -12.80
CA ALA A 103 -12.86 -3.54 -11.75
C ALA A 103 -11.49 -4.02 -12.28
N GLN A 104 -11.43 -4.45 -13.54
CA GLN A 104 -10.18 -4.84 -14.21
C GLN A 104 -9.30 -3.61 -14.47
N ARG A 105 -9.87 -2.56 -15.06
CA ARG A 105 -9.13 -1.31 -15.30
C ARG A 105 -8.61 -0.71 -14.00
N LEU A 106 -9.39 -0.87 -12.92
CA LEU A 106 -8.98 -0.46 -11.60
C LEU A 106 -7.74 -1.24 -11.11
N PHE A 107 -7.83 -2.56 -11.09
CA PHE A 107 -6.74 -3.40 -10.63
C PHE A 107 -5.43 -3.06 -11.37
N GLU A 108 -5.49 -2.90 -12.69
CA GLU A 108 -4.35 -2.49 -13.50
C GLU A 108 -3.79 -1.12 -13.10
N LEU A 109 -4.65 -0.15 -12.76
CA LEU A 109 -4.22 1.18 -12.33
C LEU A 109 -3.45 1.10 -11.01
N ILE A 110 -4.00 0.44 -9.99
CA ILE A 110 -3.36 0.35 -8.68
C ILE A 110 -2.09 -0.51 -8.78
N GLN A 111 -2.13 -1.63 -9.49
CA GLN A 111 -0.96 -2.49 -9.72
C GLN A 111 0.18 -1.71 -10.37
N ASN A 112 -0.11 -1.02 -11.49
CA ASN A 112 0.93 -0.32 -12.24
C ASN A 112 1.53 0.81 -11.42
N TRP A 113 0.70 1.57 -10.70
CA TRP A 113 1.19 2.62 -9.83
C TRP A 113 2.03 2.04 -8.70
N LEU A 114 1.57 1.01 -7.98
CA LEU A 114 2.29 0.42 -6.85
C LEU A 114 3.68 -0.06 -7.25
N VAL A 115 3.77 -0.84 -8.35
CA VAL A 115 5.06 -1.38 -8.80
C VAL A 115 6.00 -0.25 -9.24
N THR A 116 5.48 0.75 -9.95
CA THR A 116 6.29 1.90 -10.42
C THR A 116 6.74 2.79 -9.26
N HIS A 117 5.85 3.00 -8.28
CA HIS A 117 6.10 3.79 -7.09
C HIS A 117 7.16 3.13 -6.22
N ILE A 118 7.00 1.85 -5.88
CA ILE A 118 7.97 1.11 -5.07
C ILE A 118 9.34 1.05 -5.73
N LEU A 119 9.41 0.68 -7.02
CA LEU A 119 10.69 0.52 -7.71
C LEU A 119 11.33 1.85 -8.15
N GLY A 120 10.57 2.94 -8.10
CA GLY A 120 10.97 4.25 -8.60
C GLY A 120 11.12 5.30 -7.51
N GLU A 121 10.01 5.63 -6.84
CA GLU A 121 9.93 6.69 -5.84
C GLU A 121 10.45 6.24 -4.48
N ASP A 122 10.08 5.05 -4.00
CA ASP A 122 10.41 4.60 -2.64
C ASP A 122 11.92 4.32 -2.51
N ARG A 123 12.51 3.82 -3.60
CA ARG A 123 13.96 3.64 -3.73
C ARG A 123 14.76 4.93 -3.49
N LYS A 124 14.19 6.11 -3.73
CA LYS A 124 14.92 7.39 -3.64
C LYS A 124 15.24 7.79 -2.20
N TYR A 125 14.39 7.42 -1.24
CA TYR A 125 14.63 7.76 0.17
C TYR A 125 15.48 6.72 0.91
N VAL A 126 15.70 5.52 0.34
CA VAL A 126 16.46 4.44 0.99
C VAL A 126 17.84 4.88 1.52
N PRO A 127 18.65 5.67 0.79
CA PRO A 127 19.92 6.19 1.33
C PRO A 127 19.76 7.05 2.59
N PHE A 128 18.61 7.68 2.78
CA PHE A 128 18.32 8.54 3.93
C PHE A 128 17.92 7.71 5.16
N LEU A 129 17.19 6.60 4.99
CA LEU A 129 16.80 5.72 6.10
C LEU A 129 17.99 5.08 6.81
N THR A 130 19.04 4.71 6.06
CA THR A 130 20.25 4.10 6.63
C THR A 130 21.14 5.09 7.39
N SER A 131 20.97 6.40 7.13
CA SER A 131 21.80 7.46 7.73
C SER A 131 21.35 7.88 9.13
N HIS A 132 20.11 7.57 9.51
CA HIS A 132 19.58 7.83 10.84
C HIS A 132 19.46 6.51 11.60
N THR A 133 20.44 6.21 12.46
CA THR A 133 20.27 5.20 13.51
C THR A 133 19.24 5.71 14.52
N ALA A 134 17.96 5.62 14.16
CA ALA A 134 16.86 5.86 15.07
C ALA A 134 16.70 4.60 15.94
N LYS A 135 16.91 4.79 17.25
CA LYS A 135 16.62 3.80 18.29
C LYS A 135 15.19 3.26 18.14
N PRO A 136 14.93 2.01 18.58
CA PRO A 136 13.62 1.39 18.41
C PRO A 136 12.54 2.22 19.10
N VAL A 137 11.62 2.78 18.31
CA VAL A 137 10.39 3.35 18.82
C VAL A 137 9.48 2.19 19.19
N GLY A 138 9.26 2.03 20.50
CA GLY A 138 8.12 1.39 21.15
C GLY A 138 7.53 0.14 20.49
N GLN A 139 7.72 -1.00 21.15
CA GLN A 139 6.95 -2.23 20.94
C GLN A 139 5.46 -1.92 20.68
N TRP A 140 5.01 -2.12 19.44
CA TRP A 140 3.60 -2.14 19.12
C TRP A 140 3.01 -3.40 19.76
N LYS A 141 2.17 -3.21 20.79
CA LYS A 141 1.38 -4.31 21.34
C LYS A 141 0.20 -4.56 20.40
N ARG A 142 0.13 -5.78 19.86
CA ARG A 142 -1.04 -6.29 19.15
C ARG A 142 -2.27 -6.13 20.05
N SER A 143 -3.31 -5.44 19.58
CA SER A 143 -4.59 -5.30 20.30
C SER A 143 -5.49 -6.54 20.20
N ASN A 144 -4.97 -7.65 19.68
CA ASN A 144 -5.64 -8.94 19.62
C ASN A 144 -4.71 -10.02 20.19
N GLY A 145 -4.71 -10.16 21.51
CA GLY A 145 -3.89 -11.11 22.27
C GLY A 145 -4.07 -12.58 21.89
N ARG A 146 -3.47 -12.99 20.77
CA ARG A 146 -3.21 -14.39 20.42
C ARG A 146 -1.84 -14.49 19.78
N ASP A 147 -0.94 -15.09 20.54
CA ASP A 147 0.36 -15.56 20.08
C ASP A 147 0.18 -16.78 19.16
N VAL A 148 1.02 -16.83 18.12
CA VAL A 148 1.68 -18.05 17.65
C VAL A 148 3.11 -17.69 17.29
#